data_AF-A0A3P9DUP5-F1
#
_entry.id   AF-A0A3P9DUP5-F1
#
_cell.length_a   1.000
_cell.length_b   1.000
_cell.length_c   1.000
_cell.angle_alpha   90.00
_cell.angle_beta   90.00
_cell.angle_gamma   90.00
#
_symmetry.space_group_name_H-M   'P 1'
#
loop_
_entity.id
_entity.type
_entity.pdbx_description
1 polymer ?
#
loop_
_entity_poly.entity_id
_entity_poly.type
_entity_poly.pdbx_seq_one_letter_code
_entity_poly.pdbx_strand_id
1 'polypeptide(L)'
;MWHYNGTADSIPYPIPGLAADILHMRVKGGSKIRSLLQFAAARMQGEVRNPNGMSLRQVVFTGSGRGVTKTITCVEILKRKVEGLHQVSKLYYNTVKEVWKSPQPGAPGITMERRVPAICIYLSKDPLDPQEPGYQPPQITSTLTARYQTTHRPLIYRI
;
A
#
# COMPACT_ATOMS: atom_id res chain seq x y z
N MET A 1 -31.68 -10.32 -17.98
CA MET A 1 -30.72 -10.28 -16.85
C MET A 1 -29.93 -8.97 -16.97
N TRP A 2 -29.76 -8.20 -15.90
CA TRP A 2 -29.00 -6.95 -15.97
C TRP A 2 -27.51 -7.24 -16.18
N HIS A 3 -26.84 -6.53 -17.10
CA HIS A 3 -25.43 -6.72 -17.42
C HIS A 3 -24.56 -5.63 -16.78
N TYR A 4 -23.53 -6.06 -16.03
CA TYR A 4 -22.56 -5.19 -15.35
C TYR A 4 -21.50 -4.66 -16.35
N ASN A 5 -21.32 -3.34 -16.42
CA ASN A 5 -20.51 -2.71 -17.47
C ASN A 5 -19.24 -1.96 -16.95
N GLY A 6 -18.90 -2.07 -15.67
CA GLY A 6 -17.66 -1.53 -15.09
C GLY A 6 -17.85 -0.56 -13.92
N THR A 7 -16.73 -0.14 -13.33
CA THR A 7 -16.65 0.84 -12.22
C THR A 7 -15.93 2.09 -12.70
N ALA A 8 -16.54 3.27 -12.56
CA ALA A 8 -15.79 4.53 -12.60
C ALA A 8 -15.23 4.82 -11.20
N ASP A 9 -13.92 4.61 -11.01
CA ASP A 9 -13.20 5.01 -9.79
C ASP A 9 -12.94 6.53 -9.88
N SER A 10 -13.77 7.35 -9.23
CA SER A 10 -13.47 8.77 -9.01
C SER A 10 -13.21 8.99 -7.53
N ILE A 11 -12.02 9.50 -7.15
CA ILE A 11 -11.73 10.45 -6.04
C ILE A 11 -10.24 10.36 -5.63
N PRO A 12 -9.62 11.48 -5.19
CA PRO A 12 -8.22 11.57 -4.78
C PRO A 12 -7.99 10.76 -3.50
N TYR A 13 -6.87 10.05 -3.42
CA TYR A 13 -6.47 9.37 -2.19
C TYR A 13 -6.17 10.42 -1.08
N PRO A 14 -6.45 10.10 0.20
CA PRO A 14 -6.55 11.07 1.30
C PRO A 14 -5.19 11.57 1.85
N ILE A 15 -4.16 11.67 1.00
CA ILE A 15 -2.86 12.18 1.41
C ILE A 15 -2.61 13.48 0.64
N PRO A 16 -2.85 14.65 1.28
CA PRO A 16 -2.60 15.94 0.65
C PRO A 16 -1.09 16.17 0.47
N GLY A 17 -0.72 17.00 -0.51
CA GLY A 17 0.67 17.45 -0.68
C GLY A 17 1.62 16.43 -1.31
N LEU A 18 1.12 15.38 -1.96
CA LEU A 18 1.96 14.45 -2.71
C LEU A 18 2.51 15.11 -3.98
N ALA A 19 3.79 14.87 -4.26
CA ALA A 19 4.44 15.37 -5.47
C ALA A 19 3.75 14.80 -6.74
N ALA A 20 3.71 15.59 -7.81
CA ALA A 20 3.03 15.22 -9.04
C ALA A 20 3.60 13.96 -9.72
N ASP A 21 4.86 13.62 -9.45
CA ASP A 21 5.60 12.49 -10.00
C ASP A 21 5.68 11.28 -9.06
N ILE A 22 4.90 11.26 -7.98
CA ILE A 22 4.93 10.15 -7.03
C ILE A 22 4.53 8.82 -7.68
N LEU A 23 5.23 7.75 -7.33
CA LEU A 23 4.85 6.42 -7.74
C LEU A 23 3.55 6.00 -7.06
N HIS A 24 2.47 5.86 -7.82
CA HIS A 24 1.17 5.39 -7.33
C HIS A 24 0.90 3.93 -7.74
N MET A 25 0.97 3.02 -6.78
CA MET A 25 0.71 1.59 -6.92
C MET A 25 -0.75 1.25 -6.58
N ARG A 26 -1.57 1.02 -7.61
CA ARG A 26 -2.98 0.62 -7.44
C ARG A 26 -3.13 -0.90 -7.37
N VAL A 27 -3.58 -1.39 -6.22
CA VAL A 27 -3.75 -2.81 -5.94
C VAL A 27 -5.21 -3.21 -6.10
N LYS A 28 -5.48 -4.09 -7.07
CA LYS A 28 -6.80 -4.62 -7.41
C LYS A 28 -6.86 -6.14 -7.20
N GLY A 29 -8.06 -6.71 -7.32
CA GLY A 29 -8.28 -8.16 -7.25
C GLY A 29 -7.37 -8.97 -8.19
N GLY A 30 -7.18 -8.48 -9.42
CA GLY A 30 -6.31 -9.12 -10.42
C GLY A 30 -4.80 -8.83 -10.29
N SER A 31 -4.39 -7.89 -9.43
CA SER A 31 -2.97 -7.50 -9.33
C SER A 31 -2.10 -8.67 -8.88
N LYS A 32 -0.97 -8.86 -9.57
CA LYS A 32 0.04 -9.87 -9.27
C LYS A 32 1.05 -9.30 -8.29
N ILE A 33 1.02 -9.78 -7.04
CA ILE A 33 1.83 -9.26 -5.93
C ILE A 33 3.33 -9.19 -6.29
N ARG A 34 3.89 -10.27 -6.85
CA ARG A 34 5.31 -10.34 -7.23
C ARG A 34 5.71 -9.22 -8.20
N SER A 35 4.88 -8.96 -9.21
CA SER A 35 5.15 -7.92 -10.21
C SER A 35 5.11 -6.52 -9.58
N LEU A 36 4.09 -6.23 -8.76
CA LEU A 36 4.01 -4.95 -8.05
C LEU A 36 5.23 -4.71 -7.16
N LEU A 37 5.64 -5.73 -6.40
CA LEU A 37 6.77 -5.65 -5.48
C LEU A 37 8.09 -5.46 -6.21
N GLN A 38 8.34 -6.21 -7.29
CA GLN A 38 9.56 -6.08 -8.09
C GLN A 38 9.67 -4.67 -8.68
N PHE A 39 8.57 -4.15 -9.22
CA PHE A 39 8.50 -2.82 -9.80
C PHE A 39 8.74 -1.71 -8.77
N ALA A 40 8.08 -1.81 -7.61
CA ALA A 40 8.23 -0.82 -6.54
C ALA A 40 9.63 -0.86 -5.91
N ALA A 41 10.16 -2.05 -5.64
CA ALA A 41 11.49 -2.21 -5.04
C ALA A 41 12.58 -1.66 -5.96
N ALA A 42 12.60 -2.02 -7.25
CA ALA A 42 13.62 -1.56 -8.20
C ALA A 42 13.69 -0.02 -8.29
N ARG A 43 12.53 0.66 -8.29
CA ARG A 43 12.48 2.14 -8.28
C ARG A 43 12.90 2.74 -6.95
N MET A 44 12.41 2.18 -5.85
CA MET A 44 12.71 2.71 -4.51
C MET A 44 14.17 2.43 -4.09
N GLN A 45 14.81 1.38 -4.60
CA GLN A 45 16.23 1.08 -4.36
C GLN A 45 17.17 1.90 -5.27
N GLY A 46 16.63 2.54 -6.31
CA GLY A 46 17.42 3.34 -7.25
C GLY A 46 18.09 2.52 -8.37
N GLU A 47 17.71 1.26 -8.55
CA GLU A 47 18.11 0.45 -9.71
C GLU A 47 17.56 1.05 -11.02
N VAL A 48 16.37 1.65 -10.92
CA VAL A 48 15.72 2.37 -12.01
C VAL A 48 15.55 3.83 -11.60
N ARG A 49 16.23 4.73 -12.33
CA ARG A 49 16.16 6.18 -12.11
C ARG A 49 14.97 6.80 -12.83
N ASN A 50 14.46 7.88 -12.28
CA ASN A 50 13.45 8.73 -12.92
C ASN A 50 14.08 9.53 -14.08
N PRO A 51 13.29 10.16 -14.97
CA PRO A 51 13.81 10.92 -16.12
C PRO A 51 14.80 12.04 -15.77
N ASN A 52 14.75 12.54 -14.54
CA ASN A 52 15.66 13.53 -13.95
C ASN A 52 16.91 12.90 -13.29
N GLY A 53 17.15 11.60 -13.46
CA GLY A 53 18.31 10.88 -12.93
C GLY A 53 18.24 10.58 -11.42
N MET A 54 17.15 10.94 -10.74
CA MET A 54 17.00 10.74 -9.31
C MET A 54 16.34 9.39 -8.98
N SER A 55 16.77 8.78 -7.89
CA SER A 55 16.11 7.59 -7.32
C SER A 55 14.81 7.99 -6.64
N LEU A 56 13.76 7.21 -6.85
CA LEU A 56 12.47 7.44 -6.21
C LEU A 56 12.59 7.24 -4.69
N ARG A 57 12.08 8.21 -3.92
CA ARG A 57 12.15 8.18 -2.46
C ARG A 57 10.81 7.93 -1.77
N GLN A 58 9.73 7.93 -2.55
CA GLN A 58 8.36 7.93 -2.05
C GLN A 58 7.46 7.08 -2.94
N VAL A 59 6.51 6.36 -2.33
CA VAL A 59 5.53 5.54 -3.04
C VAL A 59 4.21 5.49 -2.29
N VAL A 60 3.11 5.47 -3.03
CA VAL A 60 1.76 5.32 -2.49
C VAL A 60 1.17 4.00 -2.95
N PHE A 61 0.60 3.23 -2.03
CA PHE A 61 -0.19 2.05 -2.31
C PHE A 61 -1.66 2.31 -1.98
N THR A 62 -2.56 2.02 -2.92
CA THR A 62 -4.00 2.10 -2.68
C THR A 62 -4.69 0.82 -3.05
N GLY A 63 -5.67 0.40 -2.26
CA GLY A 63 -6.59 -0.67 -2.62
C GLY A 63 -7.93 -0.51 -1.95
N SER A 64 -8.95 -1.08 -2.57
CA SER A 64 -10.35 -0.99 -2.14
C SER A 64 -11.01 -2.35 -2.12
N GLY A 65 -12.00 -2.52 -1.24
CA GLY A 65 -12.74 -3.76 -1.05
C GLY A 65 -11.81 -4.95 -0.83
N ARG A 66 -11.93 -5.99 -1.68
CA ARG A 66 -11.08 -7.19 -1.62
C ARG A 66 -9.59 -6.93 -1.90
N GLY A 67 -9.22 -5.74 -2.38
CA GLY A 67 -7.84 -5.32 -2.61
C GLY A 67 -7.12 -4.82 -1.35
N VAL A 68 -7.82 -4.49 -0.27
CA VAL A 68 -7.25 -3.88 0.94
C VAL A 68 -6.17 -4.78 1.57
N THR A 69 -6.49 -6.04 1.86
CA THR A 69 -5.53 -6.98 2.46
C THR A 69 -4.28 -7.15 1.60
N LYS A 70 -4.46 -7.29 0.27
CA LYS A 70 -3.34 -7.39 -0.67
C LYS A 70 -2.46 -6.14 -0.67
N THR A 71 -3.05 -4.96 -0.49
CA THR A 71 -2.33 -3.68 -0.40
C THR A 71 -1.41 -3.67 0.81
N ILE A 72 -1.95 -4.06 1.97
CA ILE A 72 -1.18 -4.18 3.22
C ILE A 72 -0.05 -5.20 3.03
N THR A 73 -0.34 -6.38 2.48
CA THR A 73 0.69 -7.40 2.20
C THR A 73 1.81 -6.87 1.29
N CYS A 74 1.48 -6.13 0.23
CA CYS A 74 2.49 -5.52 -0.64
C CYS A 74 3.38 -4.54 0.13
N VAL A 75 2.79 -3.70 0.97
CA VAL A 75 3.53 -2.72 1.80
C VAL A 75 4.46 -3.44 2.78
N GLU A 76 3.97 -4.44 3.51
CA GLU A 76 4.77 -5.15 4.50
C GLU A 76 5.96 -5.89 3.87
N ILE A 77 5.77 -6.49 2.68
CA ILE A 77 6.87 -7.14 1.97
C ILE A 77 7.85 -6.09 1.43
N LEU A 78 7.36 -4.94 0.95
CA LEU A 78 8.22 -3.87 0.45
C LEU A 78 9.12 -3.30 1.55
N LYS A 79 8.59 -3.08 2.76
CA LYS A 79 9.37 -2.61 3.93
C LYS A 79 10.50 -3.55 4.33
N ARG A 80 10.40 -4.86 4.02
CA ARG A 80 11.51 -5.81 4.23
C ARG A 80 12.58 -5.73 3.14
N LYS A 81 12.24 -5.22 1.96
CA LYS A 81 13.16 -5.05 0.82
C LYS A 81 13.84 -3.68 0.82
N VAL A 82 13.17 -2.68 1.36
CA VAL A 82 13.62 -1.29 1.41
C VAL A 82 13.55 -0.82 2.85
N GLU A 83 14.71 -0.64 3.46
CA GLU A 83 14.84 -0.20 4.84
C GLU A 83 14.58 1.31 4.99
N GLY A 84 14.36 1.75 6.23
CA GLY A 84 14.24 3.19 6.54
C GLY A 84 12.93 3.83 6.07
N LEU A 85 11.89 3.06 5.76
CA LEU A 85 10.62 3.60 5.27
C LEU A 85 9.72 4.07 6.42
N HIS A 86 9.49 5.38 6.47
CA HIS A 86 8.39 5.98 7.22
C HIS A 86 7.07 5.67 6.52
N GLN A 87 6.01 5.46 7.28
CA GLN A 87 4.70 5.11 6.74
C GLN A 87 3.61 6.02 7.30
N VAL A 88 2.63 6.39 6.47
CA VAL A 88 1.33 6.94 6.89
C VAL A 88 0.21 6.15 6.24
N SER A 89 -0.70 5.60 7.04
CA SER A 89 -1.84 4.80 6.59
C SER A 89 -3.17 5.53 6.84
N LYS A 90 -3.96 5.69 5.79
CA LYS A 90 -5.28 6.35 5.83
C LYS A 90 -6.36 5.42 5.32
N LEU A 91 -7.41 5.25 6.12
CA LEU A 91 -8.63 4.55 5.73
C LEU A 91 -9.65 5.57 5.20
N TYR A 92 -10.37 5.20 4.15
CA TYR A 92 -11.40 6.04 3.55
C TYR A 92 -12.44 5.17 2.83
N TYR A 93 -13.50 5.80 2.34
CA TYR A 93 -14.46 5.16 1.45
C TYR A 93 -14.26 5.67 0.04
N ASN A 94 -14.07 4.76 -0.92
CA ASN A 94 -14.13 5.08 -2.33
C ASN A 94 -15.58 4.92 -2.83
N THR A 95 -16.07 5.87 -3.63
CA THR A 95 -17.39 5.76 -4.24
C THR A 95 -17.26 5.06 -5.58
N VAL A 96 -17.91 3.91 -5.69
CA VAL A 96 -17.94 3.10 -6.91
C VAL A 96 -19.30 3.27 -7.56
N LYS A 97 -19.30 3.76 -8.81
CA LYS A 97 -20.51 3.82 -9.64
C LYS A 97 -20.66 2.53 -10.41
N GLU A 98 -21.71 1.78 -10.12
CA GLU A 98 -22.08 0.54 -10.82
C GLU A 98 -23.21 0.85 -11.80
N VAL A 99 -22.91 0.74 -13.10
CA VAL A 99 -23.88 1.00 -14.17
C VAL A 99 -24.43 -0.33 -14.68
N TRP A 100 -25.75 -0.46 -14.62
CA TRP A 100 -26.52 -1.63 -15.03
C TRP A 100 -27.35 -1.27 -16.27
N LYS A 101 -27.13 -2.00 -17.37
CA LYS A 101 -27.93 -1.81 -18.60
C LYS A 101 -29.26 -2.55 -18.52
N SER A 102 -30.33 -1.87 -18.92
CA SER A 102 -31.66 -2.49 -19.01
C SER A 102 -31.64 -3.61 -20.05
N PRO A 103 -32.30 -4.76 -19.77
CA PRO A 103 -32.47 -5.83 -20.74
C PRO A 103 -33.33 -5.42 -21.96
N GLN A 104 -34.14 -4.36 -21.83
CA GLN A 104 -35.03 -3.89 -22.89
C GLN A 104 -34.33 -2.84 -23.77
N PRO A 105 -34.34 -2.99 -25.11
CA PRO A 105 -33.77 -2.00 -26.03
C PRO A 105 -34.43 -0.63 -25.84
N GLY A 106 -33.63 0.42 -25.64
CA GLY A 106 -34.10 1.80 -25.48
C GLY A 106 -34.53 2.20 -24.06
N ALA A 107 -34.58 1.26 -23.10
CA ALA A 107 -34.89 1.58 -21.71
C ALA A 107 -33.67 2.14 -20.94
N PRO A 108 -33.86 3.10 -20.02
CA PRO A 108 -32.77 3.69 -19.25
C PRO A 108 -32.09 2.66 -18.35
N GLY A 109 -30.76 2.75 -18.25
CA GLY A 109 -29.97 1.97 -17.29
C GLY A 109 -30.10 2.49 -15.87
N ILE A 110 -29.73 1.67 -14.89
CA ILE A 110 -29.68 2.05 -13.47
C ILE A 110 -28.22 2.31 -13.11
N THR A 111 -27.93 3.43 -12.45
CA THR A 111 -26.62 3.70 -11.85
C THR A 111 -26.76 3.66 -10.34
N MET A 112 -26.04 2.77 -9.68
CA MET A 112 -25.97 2.70 -8.23
C MET A 112 -24.60 3.16 -7.74
N GLU A 113 -24.58 4.03 -6.74
CA GLU A 113 -23.34 4.42 -6.07
C GLU A 113 -23.16 3.58 -4.80
N ARG A 114 -22.02 2.89 -4.69
CA ARG A 114 -21.66 2.10 -3.51
C ARG A 114 -20.41 2.68 -2.86
N ARG A 115 -20.47 2.89 -1.55
CA ARG A 115 -19.28 3.23 -0.75
C ARG A 115 -18.51 1.96 -0.42
N VAL A 116 -17.24 1.91 -0.82
CA VAL A 116 -16.36 0.75 -0.65
C VAL A 116 -15.22 1.12 0.27
N PRO A 117 -14.97 0.36 1.36
CA PRO A 117 -13.82 0.63 2.22
C PRO A 117 -12.52 0.52 1.42
N ALA A 118 -11.63 1.46 1.64
CA ALA A 118 -10.36 1.60 0.95
C ALA A 118 -9.26 2.03 1.91
N ILE A 119 -8.03 1.70 1.52
CA ILE A 119 -6.82 2.08 2.24
C ILE A 119 -5.87 2.80 1.29
N CYS A 120 -5.20 3.83 1.79
CA CYS A 120 -4.09 4.50 1.18
C CYS A 120 -2.90 4.45 2.13
N ILE A 121 -1.78 3.92 1.67
CA ILE A 121 -0.55 3.82 2.45
C ILE A 121 0.53 4.57 1.70
N TYR A 122 1.09 5.59 2.33
CA TYR A 122 2.23 6.33 1.83
C TYR A 122 3.49 5.87 2.54
N LEU A 123 4.55 5.63 1.77
CA LEU A 123 5.87 5.25 2.25
C LEU A 123 6.89 6.28 1.76
N SER A 124 7.77 6.71 2.66
CA SER A 124 8.80 7.70 2.38
C SER A 124 10.12 7.30 3.03
N LYS A 125 11.23 7.51 2.32
CA LYS A 125 12.58 7.46 2.92
C LYS A 125 12.92 8.70 3.73
N ASP A 126 12.23 9.80 3.49
CA ASP A 126 12.37 11.02 4.26
C ASP A 126 11.44 10.99 5.48
N PRO A 127 11.84 11.57 6.62
CA PRO A 127 11.01 11.65 7.81
C PRO A 127 9.64 12.27 7.51
N LEU A 128 8.60 11.70 8.11
CA LEU A 128 7.24 12.23 8.10
C LEU A 128 6.89 12.76 9.48
N ASP A 129 5.84 13.57 9.58
CA ASP A 129 5.34 14.08 10.85
C ASP A 129 4.92 12.92 11.78
N PRO A 130 5.58 12.72 12.92
CA PRO A 130 5.21 11.66 13.87
C PRO A 130 3.84 11.85 14.51
N GLN A 131 3.29 13.06 14.49
CA GLN A 131 1.96 13.37 15.02
C GLN A 131 0.83 13.11 14.01
N GLU A 132 1.17 12.84 12.75
CA GLU A 132 0.17 12.56 11.72
C GLU A 132 -0.59 11.26 12.03
N PRO A 133 -1.94 11.28 12.10
CA PRO A 133 -2.70 10.08 12.41
C PRO A 133 -2.44 8.96 11.40
N GLY A 134 -2.11 7.76 11.89
CA GLY A 134 -1.75 6.63 11.05
C GLY A 134 -0.27 6.58 10.65
N TYR A 135 0.56 7.47 11.21
CA TYR A 135 2.01 7.38 11.12
C TYR A 135 2.56 6.12 11.79
N GLN A 136 3.59 5.54 11.17
CA GLN A 136 4.39 4.46 11.72
C GLN A 136 5.87 4.69 11.37
N PRO A 137 6.78 4.62 12.34
CA PRO A 137 8.21 4.81 12.10
C PRO A 137 8.81 3.62 11.31
N PRO A 138 10.01 3.82 10.72
CA PRO A 138 10.75 2.74 10.08
C PRO A 138 10.93 1.52 10.97
N GLN A 139 10.80 0.34 10.37
CA GLN A 139 11.05 -0.92 11.09
C GLN A 139 12.55 -1.07 11.34
N ILE A 140 12.93 -1.43 12.57
CA ILE A 140 14.30 -1.80 12.90
C ILE A 140 14.48 -3.26 12.45
N THR A 141 15.14 -3.48 11.32
CA THR A 141 15.54 -4.83 10.92
C THR A 141 16.65 -5.30 11.84
N SER A 142 16.33 -5.99 12.94
CA SER A 142 17.33 -6.69 13.74
C SER A 142 17.93 -7.84 12.91
N THR A 143 19.05 -7.59 12.26
CA THR A 143 19.95 -8.63 11.75
C THR A 143 21.22 -8.76 12.59
N LEU A 144 21.30 -8.11 13.76
CA LEU A 144 22.49 -8.14 14.63
C LEU A 144 22.26 -8.33 16.14
N THR A 145 21.10 -8.83 16.60
CA THR A 145 20.92 -9.14 18.04
C THR A 145 20.17 -10.45 18.31
N ALA A 146 20.80 -11.57 17.94
CA ALA A 146 20.61 -12.86 18.62
C ALA A 146 21.82 -13.81 18.40
N ARG A 147 23.04 -13.31 18.65
CA ARG A 147 24.19 -14.14 19.05
C ARG A 147 24.73 -13.68 20.41
N TYR A 148 23.82 -13.45 21.37
CA TYR A 148 24.19 -13.46 22.77
C TYR A 148 24.04 -14.89 23.30
N GLN A 149 25.13 -15.64 23.11
CA GLN A 149 25.69 -16.57 24.09
C GLN A 149 24.69 -17.49 24.84
N THR A 150 24.37 -18.62 24.23
CA THR A 150 24.20 -19.87 25.01
C THR A 150 25.59 -20.30 25.48
N THR A 151 26.04 -19.77 26.63
CA THR A 151 27.19 -20.32 27.35
C THR A 151 26.96 -20.17 28.85
N HIS A 152 26.97 -21.32 29.53
CA HIS A 152 27.02 -21.54 30.98
C HIS A 152 25.79 -21.22 31.84
N ARG A 153 24.94 -22.23 32.04
CA ARG A 153 24.32 -22.45 33.36
C ARG A 153 25.37 -23.10 34.28
N PRO A 154 25.73 -22.53 35.44
CA PRO A 154 26.25 -23.32 36.53
C PRO A 154 25.08 -24.01 37.26
N LEU A 155 25.31 -25.27 37.62
CA LEU A 155 24.52 -26.02 38.59
C LEU A 155 24.72 -25.42 40.02
N ILE A 156 23.83 -25.85 40.94
CA ILE A 156 23.93 -25.81 42.42
C ILE A 156 23.69 -24.39 43.03
N TYR A 157 22.75 -24.15 43.97
CA TYR A 157 22.61 -24.79 45.28
C TYR A 157 21.19 -24.98 45.83
N ARG A 158 21.15 -26.05 46.63
CA ARG A 158 20.19 -26.62 47.57
C ARG A 158 19.90 -25.68 48.76
N ILE A 159 18.65 -25.64 49.22
CA ILE A 159 18.26 -25.71 50.64
C ILE A 159 17.08 -26.66 50.72
#